data_AF-A0A1I0ZYZ5-F1
#
_entry.id   AF-A0A1I0ZYZ5-F1
#
_cell.length_a   1.000
_cell.length_b   1.000
_cell.length_c   1.000
_cell.angle_alpha   90.00
_cell.angle_beta   90.00
_cell.angle_gamma   90.00
#
_symmetry.space_group_name_H-M   'P 1'
#
loop_
_entity.id
_entity.type
_entity.pdbx_description
1 polymer ?
#
loop_
_entity_poly.entity_id
_entity_poly.type
_entity_poly.pdbx_seq_one_letter_code
_entity_poly.pdbx_strand_id
1 'polypeptide(L)'
;MKKFKLLLSTLIILCVISGGCSNKIKRDSSLDNSYNKAIETLNKNEEAINNKIAEKYMNVNKGTLNYDTYPGQYYFYETYDGFVTTDLMSKFPNFDDKRYGETLCEYTYAPEDNPSSMNYEDAIKLVYSVLPDDIKEERTIYNKALQKTYIVYSSSQGNFVVGLTHSVIVNTNGTPTENRDTIVGIDYLKEI
;
A
#
# COMPACT_ATOMS: atom_id res chain seq x y z
N MET A 1 -27.59 22.82 -1.09
CA MET A 1 -26.27 23.22 -0.53
C MET A 1 -26.27 23.02 0.98
N LYS A 2 -25.69 21.93 1.47
CA LYS A 2 -25.43 21.70 2.90
C LYS A 2 -23.95 21.37 3.05
N LYS A 3 -23.24 22.24 3.78
CA LYS A 3 -21.82 22.12 4.09
C LYS A 3 -21.66 21.10 5.22
N PHE A 4 -21.07 19.94 4.94
CA PHE A 4 -20.66 19.01 6.00
C PHE A 4 -19.18 19.25 6.31
N LYS A 5 -18.91 19.61 7.57
CA LYS A 5 -17.59 19.81 8.14
C LYS A 5 -16.96 18.45 8.44
N LEU A 6 -15.77 18.21 7.91
CA LEU A 6 -14.92 17.07 8.22
C LEU A 6 -14.36 17.24 9.65
N LEU A 7 -14.67 16.32 10.56
CA LEU A 7 -14.03 16.25 11.87
C LEU A 7 -12.73 15.45 11.70
N LEU A 8 -11.63 16.17 11.56
CA LEU A 8 -10.27 15.64 11.67
C LEU A 8 -9.98 15.44 13.16
N SER A 9 -9.91 14.20 13.63
CA SER A 9 -9.51 13.90 15.01
C SER A 9 -8.00 14.03 15.15
N THR A 10 -7.53 15.24 15.38
CA THR A 10 -6.16 15.55 15.79
C THR A 10 -5.99 15.18 17.26
N LEU A 11 -5.24 14.11 17.53
CA LEU A 11 -4.76 13.79 18.88
C LEU A 11 -3.57 14.72 19.19
N ILE A 12 -3.86 15.93 19.66
CA ILE A 12 -2.89 16.86 20.23
C ILE A 12 -2.67 16.45 21.69
N ILE A 13 -1.53 15.85 22.01
CA ILE A 13 -1.03 15.79 23.39
C ILE A 13 -0.02 16.92 23.55
N LEU A 14 -0.51 18.00 24.15
CA LEU A 14 0.24 19.18 24.58
C LEU A 14 0.47 19.06 26.08
N CYS A 15 1.72 19.16 26.54
CA CYS A 15 2.13 19.51 27.91
C CYS A 15 3.67 19.52 27.94
N VAL A 16 4.42 20.54 28.39
CA VAL A 16 4.18 21.87 28.93
C VAL A 16 5.49 22.61 28.65
N ILE A 17 5.46 23.80 28.05
CA ILE A 17 6.62 24.71 28.08
C ILE A 17 6.48 25.51 29.37
N SER A 18 7.36 25.26 30.32
CA SER A 18 7.61 26.19 31.42
C SER A 18 9.10 26.35 31.65
N GLY A 19 9.57 27.59 31.47
CA GLY A 19 10.71 28.16 32.18
C GLY A 19 12.09 27.74 31.67
N GLY A 20 12.83 28.71 31.13
CA GLY A 20 14.26 28.56 30.91
C GLY A 20 15.02 28.31 32.22
N CYS A 21 15.87 27.29 32.21
CA CYS A 21 17.06 27.15 33.05
C CYS A 21 18.04 26.27 32.27
N SER A 22 19.24 26.79 32.02
CA SER A 22 20.37 26.03 31.48
C SER A 22 20.66 24.84 32.40
N ASN A 23 20.33 23.64 31.96
CA ASN A 23 20.79 22.40 32.56
C ASN A 23 20.91 21.34 31.49
N LYS A 24 22.09 20.72 31.40
CA LYS A 24 22.36 19.56 30.55
C LYS A 24 21.34 18.47 30.89
N ILE A 25 20.33 18.30 30.04
CA ILE A 25 19.41 17.17 30.11
C ILE A 25 20.27 15.92 29.87
N LYS A 26 20.56 15.17 30.94
CA LYS A 26 20.97 13.78 30.81
C LYS A 26 19.78 13.07 30.18
N ARG A 27 19.92 12.63 28.92
CA ARG A 27 18.95 11.73 28.29
C ARG A 27 18.74 10.54 29.23
N ASP A 28 17.49 10.36 29.64
CA ASP A 28 17.09 9.27 30.51
C ASP A 28 17.19 7.96 29.71
N SER A 29 18.16 7.12 30.06
CA SER A 29 18.43 5.86 29.36
C SER A 29 17.26 4.87 29.42
N SER A 30 16.28 5.09 30.29
CA SER A 30 15.07 4.27 30.39
C SER A 30 14.09 4.50 29.23
N LEU A 31 13.97 5.74 28.74
CA LEU A 31 13.12 6.12 27.60
C LEU A 31 13.71 5.61 26.28
N ASP A 32 15.04 5.75 26.10
CA ASP A 32 15.75 5.20 24.94
C ASP A 32 15.61 3.66 24.90
N ASN A 33 15.66 2.97 26.04
CA ASN A 33 15.52 1.51 26.10
C ASN A 33 14.09 1.04 25.77
N SER A 34 13.06 1.75 26.22
CA SER A 34 11.66 1.45 25.89
C SER A 34 11.35 1.67 24.40
N TYR A 35 11.88 2.75 23.82
CA TYR A 35 11.73 3.04 22.39
C TYR A 35 12.43 1.98 21.54
N ASN A 36 13.68 1.65 21.88
CA ASN A 36 14.44 0.63 21.16
C ASN A 36 13.75 -0.75 21.23
N LYS A 37 13.17 -1.10 22.37
CA LYS A 37 12.39 -2.35 22.52
C LYS A 37 11.11 -2.36 21.69
N ALA A 38 10.43 -1.22 21.56
CA ALA A 38 9.25 -1.08 20.71
C ALA A 38 9.60 -1.23 19.23
N ILE A 39 10.68 -0.58 18.77
CA ILE A 39 11.21 -0.73 17.41
C ILE A 39 11.62 -2.18 17.14
N GLU A 40 12.34 -2.82 18.07
CA GLU A 40 12.71 -4.24 17.95
C GLU A 40 11.48 -5.16 17.83
N THR A 41 10.41 -4.85 18.56
CA THR A 41 9.14 -5.61 18.50
C THR A 41 8.44 -5.41 17.16
N LEU A 42 8.40 -4.17 16.65
CA LEU A 42 7.84 -3.86 15.33
C LEU A 42 8.62 -4.58 14.22
N ASN A 43 9.95 -4.52 14.26
CA ASN A 43 10.81 -5.18 13.27
C ASN A 43 10.66 -6.70 13.28
N LYS A 44 10.55 -7.34 14.46
CA LYS A 44 10.29 -8.79 14.55
C LYS A 44 8.92 -9.17 14.01
N ASN A 45 7.92 -8.32 14.21
CA ASN A 45 6.59 -8.54 13.66
C ASN A 45 6.60 -8.41 12.13
N GLU A 46 7.32 -7.43 11.58
CA GLU A 46 7.50 -7.25 10.14
C GLU A 46 8.20 -8.45 9.50
N GLU A 47 9.32 -8.92 10.06
CA GLU A 47 10.04 -10.10 9.55
C GLU A 47 9.13 -11.35 9.52
N ALA A 48 8.39 -11.59 10.60
CA ALA A 48 7.45 -12.71 10.68
C ALA A 48 6.30 -12.59 9.67
N ILE A 49 5.81 -11.38 9.39
CA ILE A 49 4.79 -11.13 8.37
C ILE A 49 5.39 -11.37 6.98
N ASN A 50 6.55 -10.78 6.67
CA ASN A 50 7.25 -10.97 5.39
C ASN A 50 7.52 -12.45 5.09
N ASN A 51 7.93 -13.23 6.09
CA ASN A 51 8.13 -14.67 5.92
C ASN A 51 6.82 -15.41 5.58
N LYS A 52 5.70 -15.08 6.23
CA LYS A 52 4.38 -15.64 5.89
C LYS A 52 3.94 -15.28 4.48
N ILE A 53 4.21 -14.04 4.06
CA ILE A 53 3.94 -13.57 2.70
C ILE A 53 4.74 -14.41 1.69
N ALA A 54 6.04 -14.55 1.91
CA ALA A 54 6.92 -15.33 1.05
C ALA A 54 6.49 -16.80 0.98
N GLU A 55 6.20 -17.44 2.12
CA GLU A 55 5.72 -18.84 2.18
C GLU A 55 4.44 -19.04 1.38
N LYS A 56 3.49 -18.09 1.46
CA LYS A 56 2.24 -18.14 0.72
C LYS A 56 2.47 -18.11 -0.78
N TYR A 57 3.41 -17.29 -1.25
CA TYR A 57 3.71 -17.11 -2.67
C TYR A 57 4.62 -18.19 -3.25
N MET A 58 5.51 -18.80 -2.46
CA MET A 58 6.40 -19.89 -2.88
C MET A 58 5.64 -21.18 -3.24
N ASN A 59 4.47 -21.39 -2.63
CA ASN A 59 3.68 -22.61 -2.80
C ASN A 59 2.49 -22.43 -3.75
N VAL A 60 2.47 -21.36 -4.54
CA VAL A 60 1.38 -21.07 -5.47
C VAL A 60 1.37 -22.10 -6.61
N ASN A 61 0.23 -22.77 -6.77
CA ASN A 61 -0.10 -23.49 -7.98
C ASN A 61 -1.04 -22.63 -8.83
N LYS A 62 -0.50 -21.99 -9.87
CA LYS A 62 -1.29 -21.10 -10.75
C LYS A 62 -2.50 -21.78 -11.39
N GLY A 63 -2.39 -23.08 -11.68
CA GLY A 63 -3.49 -23.86 -12.27
C GLY A 63 -4.71 -24.02 -11.36
N THR A 64 -4.60 -23.70 -10.07
CA THR A 64 -5.71 -23.72 -9.11
C THR A 64 -6.21 -22.33 -8.74
N LEU A 65 -5.59 -21.26 -9.25
CA LEU A 65 -6.01 -19.90 -8.94
C LEU A 65 -7.29 -19.53 -9.67
N ASN A 66 -8.20 -18.89 -8.96
CA ASN A 66 -9.38 -18.26 -9.54
C ASN A 66 -9.09 -16.78 -9.80
N TYR A 67 -9.13 -16.41 -11.08
CA TYR A 67 -8.94 -15.03 -11.55
C TYR A 67 -10.26 -14.29 -11.77
N ASP A 68 -11.40 -14.82 -11.36
CA ASP A 68 -12.64 -14.07 -11.42
C ASP A 68 -12.60 -12.88 -10.45
N THR A 69 -13.41 -11.87 -10.75
CA THR A 69 -13.61 -10.76 -9.84
C THR A 69 -14.58 -11.18 -8.74
N TYR A 70 -14.30 -10.75 -7.52
CA TYR A 70 -15.22 -10.98 -6.41
C TYR A 70 -16.36 -9.94 -6.48
N PRO A 71 -17.61 -10.34 -6.22
CA PRO A 71 -18.70 -9.38 -6.07
C PRO A 71 -18.45 -8.51 -4.84
N GLY A 72 -17.91 -7.31 -5.07
CA GLY A 72 -17.57 -6.32 -4.05
C GLY A 72 -18.54 -5.14 -4.00
N GLN A 73 -18.41 -4.31 -2.95
CA GLN A 73 -19.18 -3.07 -2.83
C GLN A 73 -18.64 -1.93 -3.69
N TYR A 74 -17.37 -2.03 -4.12
CA TYR A 74 -16.68 -0.97 -4.85
C TYR A 74 -16.04 -1.53 -6.11
N TYR A 75 -16.16 -0.76 -7.19
CA TYR A 75 -15.38 -0.92 -8.40
C TYR A 75 -14.27 0.12 -8.46
N PHE A 76 -13.26 -0.17 -9.26
CA PHE A 76 -12.14 0.70 -9.56
C PHE A 76 -12.25 1.18 -11.01
N TYR A 77 -11.84 2.43 -11.22
CA TYR A 77 -11.95 3.13 -12.49
C TYR A 77 -10.62 3.77 -12.82
N GLU A 78 -10.24 3.69 -14.09
CA GLU A 78 -9.01 4.32 -14.57
C GLU A 78 -9.23 5.83 -14.76
N THR A 79 -8.27 6.59 -14.26
CA THR A 79 -8.18 8.04 -14.38
C THR A 79 -6.83 8.36 -14.99
N TYR A 80 -6.64 9.62 -15.39
CA TYR A 80 -5.35 10.07 -15.91
C TYR A 80 -4.17 9.82 -14.93
N ASP A 81 -4.45 9.89 -13.62
CA ASP A 81 -3.43 9.79 -12.57
C ASP A 81 -3.34 8.37 -11.94
N GLY A 82 -4.05 7.37 -12.47
CA GLY A 82 -4.07 6.00 -11.95
C GLY A 82 -5.48 5.48 -11.70
N PHE A 83 -5.69 4.65 -10.69
CA PHE A 83 -6.99 4.02 -10.43
C PHE A 83 -7.63 4.54 -9.14
N VAL A 84 -8.94 4.79 -9.20
CA VAL A 84 -9.71 5.27 -8.04
C VAL A 84 -10.95 4.42 -7.82
N THR A 85 -11.37 4.30 -6.55
CA THR A 85 -12.59 3.59 -6.19
C THR A 85 -13.84 4.37 -6.59
N THR A 86 -14.99 3.68 -6.60
CA THR A 86 -16.32 4.25 -6.90
C THR A 86 -16.61 5.51 -6.08
N ASP A 87 -16.22 5.52 -4.80
CA ASP A 87 -16.44 6.67 -3.89
C ASP A 87 -15.68 7.93 -4.31
N LEU A 88 -14.58 7.76 -5.05
CA LEU A 88 -13.73 8.85 -5.52
C LEU A 88 -14.03 9.25 -6.96
N MET A 89 -14.88 8.50 -7.70
CA MET A 89 -15.24 8.83 -9.08
C MET A 89 -15.82 10.23 -9.25
N SER A 90 -16.59 10.73 -8.26
CA SER A 90 -17.17 12.08 -8.33
C SER A 90 -16.12 13.20 -8.39
N LYS A 91 -14.86 12.89 -8.07
CA LYS A 91 -13.73 13.84 -8.02
C LYS A 91 -12.76 13.70 -9.19
N PHE A 92 -12.79 12.59 -9.92
CA PHE A 92 -11.83 12.30 -10.99
C PHE A 92 -12.58 11.86 -12.26
N PRO A 93 -12.38 12.54 -13.40
CA PRO A 93 -13.01 12.13 -14.65
C PRO A 93 -12.48 10.74 -15.07
N ASN A 94 -13.41 9.84 -15.39
CA ASN A 94 -13.09 8.52 -15.91
C ASN A 94 -12.44 8.65 -17.30
N PHE A 95 -11.34 7.93 -17.54
CA PHE A 95 -10.60 8.01 -18.80
C PHE A 95 -11.18 7.08 -19.88
N ASP A 96 -11.80 5.97 -19.47
CA ASP A 96 -12.38 4.95 -20.34
C ASP A 96 -13.47 4.23 -19.52
N ASP A 97 -14.65 3.91 -20.06
CA ASP A 97 -15.80 3.34 -19.33
C ASP A 97 -15.56 1.91 -18.76
N LYS A 98 -14.28 1.49 -18.72
CA LYS A 98 -13.78 0.29 -18.10
C LYS A 98 -13.96 0.33 -16.58
N ARG A 99 -14.22 -0.87 -16.06
CA ARG A 99 -14.42 -1.12 -14.64
C ARG A 99 -13.56 -2.29 -14.23
N TYR A 100 -13.01 -2.18 -13.04
CA TYR A 100 -12.14 -3.19 -12.47
C TYR A 100 -12.71 -3.63 -11.13
N GLY A 101 -12.72 -4.94 -10.91
CA GLY A 101 -13.05 -5.57 -9.63
C GLY A 101 -11.81 -6.16 -8.98
N GLU A 102 -11.86 -6.34 -7.68
CA GLU A 102 -10.80 -7.05 -6.95
C GLU A 102 -10.74 -8.51 -7.41
N THR A 103 -9.52 -9.03 -7.54
CA THR A 103 -9.23 -10.44 -7.79
C THR A 103 -8.07 -10.85 -6.90
N LEU A 104 -7.78 -12.16 -6.80
CA LEU A 104 -6.65 -12.67 -6.01
C LEU A 104 -6.59 -12.06 -4.58
N CYS A 105 -7.74 -11.83 -3.94
CA CYS A 105 -7.82 -11.13 -2.65
C CYS A 105 -6.98 -11.78 -1.56
N GLU A 106 -6.81 -13.10 -1.61
CA GLU A 106 -5.93 -13.84 -0.70
C GLU A 106 -4.46 -13.38 -0.79
N TYR A 107 -4.03 -12.87 -1.94
CA TYR A 107 -2.68 -12.42 -2.19
C TYR A 107 -2.51 -10.90 -2.03
N THR A 108 -3.59 -10.18 -1.74
CA THR A 108 -3.57 -8.74 -1.51
C THR A 108 -3.03 -8.42 -0.11
N TYR A 109 -2.15 -7.41 -0.04
CA TYR A 109 -1.55 -6.90 1.18
C TYR A 109 -1.80 -5.40 1.29
N ALA A 110 -2.74 -5.04 2.16
CA ALA A 110 -2.93 -3.66 2.57
C ALA A 110 -1.93 -3.31 3.70
N PRO A 111 -1.16 -2.22 3.57
CA PRO A 111 -0.17 -1.83 4.58
C PRO A 111 -0.80 -1.52 5.95
N GLU A 112 -2.08 -1.16 6.00
CA GLU A 112 -2.83 -0.89 7.23
C GLU A 112 -3.08 -2.14 8.06
N ASP A 113 -3.26 -3.29 7.39
CA ASP A 113 -3.57 -4.57 8.02
C ASP A 113 -2.31 -5.44 8.19
N ASN A 114 -1.37 -5.35 7.24
CA ASN A 114 -0.18 -6.16 7.17
C ASN A 114 1.05 -5.26 6.98
N PRO A 115 1.62 -4.71 8.07
CA PRO A 115 2.85 -3.91 8.00
C PRO A 115 3.99 -4.81 7.52
N SER A 116 4.22 -4.75 6.22
CA SER A 116 5.24 -5.49 5.49
C SER A 116 6.08 -4.48 4.73
N SER A 117 7.34 -4.82 4.52
CA SER A 117 8.20 -4.05 3.64
C SER A 117 9.08 -4.99 2.85
N MET A 118 9.19 -4.74 1.56
CA MET A 118 10.07 -5.49 0.68
C MET A 118 10.60 -4.58 -0.40
N ASN A 119 11.73 -4.97 -1.01
CA ASN A 119 12.21 -4.22 -2.15
C ASN A 119 11.28 -4.43 -3.36
N TYR A 120 11.34 -3.50 -4.31
CA TYR A 120 10.52 -3.53 -5.52
C TYR A 120 10.68 -4.84 -6.32
N GLU A 121 11.91 -5.34 -6.49
CA GLU A 121 12.18 -6.54 -7.28
C GLU A 121 11.53 -7.79 -6.68
N ASP A 122 11.57 -7.93 -5.36
CA ASP A 122 10.94 -9.03 -4.65
C ASP A 122 9.41 -8.92 -4.72
N ALA A 123 8.84 -7.72 -4.57
CA ALA A 123 7.41 -7.51 -4.80
C ALA A 123 6.97 -7.96 -6.20
N ILE A 124 7.76 -7.63 -7.22
CA ILE A 124 7.50 -8.05 -8.60
C ILE A 124 7.60 -9.58 -8.77
N LYS A 125 8.57 -10.25 -8.13
CA LYS A 125 8.64 -11.72 -8.15
C LYS A 125 7.39 -12.36 -7.54
N LEU A 126 6.89 -11.79 -6.43
CA LEU A 126 5.64 -12.22 -5.82
C LEU A 126 4.47 -12.05 -6.81
N VAL A 127 4.31 -10.85 -7.38
CA VAL A 127 3.27 -10.57 -8.38
C VAL A 127 3.26 -11.59 -9.51
N TYR A 128 4.42 -11.88 -10.11
CA TYR A 128 4.52 -12.87 -11.19
C TYR A 128 4.28 -14.32 -10.76
N SER A 129 4.35 -14.64 -9.46
CA SER A 129 4.06 -15.99 -8.98
C SER A 129 2.56 -16.29 -8.97
N VAL A 130 1.70 -15.27 -8.96
CA VAL A 130 0.24 -15.42 -8.93
C VAL A 130 -0.46 -15.01 -10.24
N LEU A 131 0.11 -14.11 -11.04
CA LEU A 131 -0.46 -13.73 -12.33
C LEU A 131 -0.39 -14.86 -13.37
N PRO A 132 -1.28 -14.88 -14.39
CA PRO A 132 -1.23 -15.83 -15.50
C PRO A 132 0.15 -15.91 -16.17
N ASP A 133 0.51 -17.07 -16.72
CA ASP A 133 1.84 -17.27 -17.33
C ASP A 133 2.04 -16.49 -18.65
N ASP A 134 0.95 -16.18 -19.35
CA ASP A 134 0.95 -15.43 -20.60
C ASP A 134 0.75 -13.92 -20.41
N ILE A 135 0.90 -13.44 -19.17
CA ILE A 135 0.75 -12.03 -18.79
C ILE A 135 1.76 -11.14 -19.55
N LYS A 136 1.29 -9.99 -20.02
CA LYS A 136 2.11 -8.98 -20.72
C LYS A 136 1.87 -7.62 -20.11
N GLU A 137 2.95 -6.92 -19.76
CA GLU A 137 2.86 -5.53 -19.30
C GLU A 137 2.48 -4.62 -20.47
N GLU A 138 1.42 -3.84 -20.30
CA GLU A 138 0.93 -2.88 -21.29
C GLU A 138 1.39 -1.46 -20.97
N ARG A 139 1.27 -1.06 -19.70
CA ARG A 139 1.68 0.27 -19.23
C ARG A 139 1.86 0.29 -17.72
N THR A 140 2.63 1.28 -17.27
CA THR A 140 2.81 1.60 -15.86
C THR A 140 2.39 3.05 -15.59
N ILE A 141 1.58 3.28 -14.57
CA ILE A 141 1.05 4.59 -14.16
C ILE A 141 1.43 4.84 -12.71
N TYR A 142 1.98 6.01 -12.42
CA TYR A 142 2.33 6.39 -11.06
C TYR A 142 1.36 7.44 -10.50
N ASN A 143 0.65 7.07 -9.44
CA ASN A 143 -0.22 7.98 -8.71
C ASN A 143 0.54 8.61 -7.53
N LYS A 144 0.93 9.88 -7.71
CA LYS A 144 1.67 10.63 -6.68
C LYS A 144 0.87 10.88 -5.40
N ALA A 145 -0.44 11.07 -5.52
CA ALA A 145 -1.30 11.37 -4.36
C ALA A 145 -1.45 10.14 -3.45
N LEU A 146 -1.49 8.95 -4.05
CA LEU A 146 -1.60 7.67 -3.34
C LEU A 146 -0.25 7.00 -3.09
N GLN A 147 0.84 7.58 -3.61
CA GLN A 147 2.20 6.99 -3.58
C GLN A 147 2.18 5.54 -4.05
N LYS A 148 1.54 5.32 -5.20
CA LYS A 148 1.22 3.99 -5.69
C LYS A 148 1.52 3.86 -7.17
N THR A 149 2.23 2.81 -7.54
CA THR A 149 2.42 2.41 -8.94
C THR A 149 1.32 1.44 -9.33
N TYR A 150 0.67 1.68 -10.45
CA TYR A 150 -0.25 0.76 -11.09
C TYR A 150 0.40 0.18 -12.34
N ILE A 151 0.50 -1.13 -12.43
CA ILE A 151 0.99 -1.82 -13.63
C ILE A 151 -0.19 -2.51 -14.27
N VAL A 152 -0.49 -2.16 -15.52
CA VAL A 152 -1.60 -2.73 -16.28
C VAL A 152 -1.05 -3.81 -17.20
N TYR A 153 -1.72 -4.96 -17.18
CA TYR A 153 -1.33 -6.14 -17.92
C TYR A 153 -2.49 -6.67 -18.77
N SER A 154 -2.14 -7.37 -19.86
CA SER A 154 -3.05 -8.18 -20.65
C SER A 154 -2.69 -9.66 -20.57
N SER A 155 -3.68 -10.55 -20.64
CA SER A 155 -3.49 -11.99 -20.83
C SER A 155 -4.71 -12.63 -21.49
N SER A 156 -4.61 -13.90 -21.87
CA SER A 156 -5.76 -14.70 -22.32
C SER A 156 -6.86 -14.84 -21.28
N GLN A 157 -6.57 -14.55 -20.00
CA GLN A 157 -7.53 -14.59 -18.89
C GLN A 157 -8.15 -13.22 -18.55
N GLY A 158 -7.85 -12.19 -19.36
CA GLY A 158 -8.37 -10.83 -19.21
C GLY A 158 -7.28 -9.81 -18.89
N ASN A 159 -7.68 -8.56 -18.67
CA ASN A 159 -6.77 -7.49 -18.29
C ASN A 159 -6.68 -7.38 -16.77
N PHE A 160 -5.46 -7.28 -16.27
CA PHE A 160 -5.15 -7.20 -14.84
C PHE A 160 -4.50 -5.87 -14.51
N VAL A 161 -4.69 -5.40 -13.29
CA VAL A 161 -3.96 -4.25 -12.74
C VAL A 161 -3.36 -4.65 -11.41
N VAL A 162 -2.08 -4.36 -11.25
CA VAL A 162 -1.37 -4.54 -9.98
C VAL A 162 -1.08 -3.18 -9.39
N GLY A 163 -1.56 -2.95 -8.17
CA GLY A 163 -1.20 -1.81 -7.36
C GLY A 163 -0.01 -2.13 -6.45
N LEU A 164 1.03 -1.29 -6.48
CA LEU A 164 2.20 -1.36 -5.61
C LEU A 164 2.28 -0.08 -4.79
N THR A 165 1.99 -0.18 -3.49
CA THR A 165 2.05 0.95 -2.56
C THR A 165 3.47 1.14 -2.07
N HIS A 166 4.02 2.34 -2.27
CA HIS A 166 5.39 2.69 -1.89
C HIS A 166 5.45 3.19 -0.45
N SER A 167 6.55 2.90 0.24
CA SER A 167 6.77 3.42 1.59
C SER A 167 7.03 4.92 1.58
N VAL A 168 6.62 5.58 2.67
CA VAL A 168 6.79 7.03 2.84
C VAL A 168 7.89 7.29 3.86
N ILE A 169 8.96 7.97 3.45
CA ILE A 169 9.98 8.48 4.37
C ILE A 169 9.54 9.86 4.84
N VAL A 170 9.25 10.03 6.13
CA VAL A 170 9.04 11.35 6.71
C VAL A 170 10.41 11.92 7.10
N ASN A 171 10.89 12.91 6.35
CA ASN A 171 12.14 13.58 6.71
C ASN A 171 11.99 14.42 7.98
N THR A 172 13.10 14.78 8.61
CA THR A 172 13.18 15.65 9.79
C THR A 172 12.50 17.01 9.62
N ASN A 173 12.29 17.47 8.38
CA ASN A 173 11.57 18.69 8.06
C ASN A 173 10.04 18.51 7.95
N GLY A 174 9.53 17.30 8.22
CA GLY A 174 8.11 16.95 8.11
C GLY A 174 7.59 16.75 6.69
N THR A 175 8.43 16.96 5.66
CA THR A 175 8.07 16.72 4.27
C THR A 175 8.17 15.22 3.97
N PRO A 176 7.05 14.56 3.59
CA PRO A 176 7.09 13.19 3.14
C PRO A 176 7.87 13.12 1.83
N THR A 177 8.94 12.33 1.80
CA THR A 177 9.62 11.91 0.58
C THR A 177 9.35 10.44 0.37
N GLU A 178 8.98 10.11 -0.87
CA GLU A 178 8.73 8.76 -1.30
C GLU A 178 10.01 7.91 -1.29
N ASN A 179 9.88 6.64 -0.92
CA ASN A 179 10.88 5.61 -1.20
C ASN A 179 10.30 4.58 -2.18
N ARG A 180 10.65 4.76 -3.46
CA ARG A 180 10.21 3.90 -4.56
C ARG A 180 10.80 2.50 -4.54
N ASP A 181 11.87 2.32 -3.79
CA ASP A 181 12.58 1.05 -3.72
C ASP A 181 11.90 0.11 -2.73
N THR A 182 10.98 0.60 -1.89
CA THR A 182 10.33 -0.18 -0.84
C THR A 182 8.82 -0.20 -1.03
N ILE A 183 8.30 -1.41 -1.24
CA ILE A 183 6.88 -1.71 -1.36
C ILE A 183 6.35 -2.17 -0.01
N VAL A 184 5.22 -1.59 0.40
CA VAL A 184 4.51 -1.90 1.65
C VAL A 184 3.12 -2.48 1.43
N GLY A 185 2.67 -2.55 0.18
CA GLY A 185 1.39 -3.15 -0.17
C GLY A 185 1.31 -3.57 -1.64
N ILE A 186 0.52 -4.61 -1.88
CA ILE A 186 0.26 -5.18 -3.21
C ILE A 186 -1.23 -5.47 -3.33
N ASP A 187 -1.89 -5.01 -4.38
CA ASP A 187 -3.30 -5.32 -4.67
C ASP A 187 -3.50 -5.69 -6.13
N TYR A 188 -4.53 -6.51 -6.37
CA TYR A 188 -4.81 -7.09 -7.67
C TYR A 188 -6.24 -6.78 -8.11
N LEU A 189 -6.37 -6.21 -9.30
CA LEU A 189 -7.64 -5.93 -9.93
C LEU A 189 -7.72 -6.63 -11.29
N LYS A 190 -8.94 -6.89 -11.75
CA LYS A 190 -9.22 -7.41 -13.09
C LYS A 190 -10.38 -6.65 -13.72
N GLU A 191 -10.27 -6.41 -15.03
CA GLU A 191 -11.32 -5.77 -15.84
C GLU A 191 -12.58 -6.65 -15.90
N ILE A 192 -13.76 -6.00 -15.80
CA ILE A 192 -15.10 -6.63 -15.80
C ILE A 192 -15.81 -6.38 -17.12
#